data_AF-A0A1V4B390-F1
#
_entry.id   AF-A0A1V4B390-F1
#
_cell.length_a   1.000
_cell.length_b   1.000
_cell.length_c   1.000
_cell.angle_alpha   90.00
_cell.angle_beta   90.00
_cell.angle_gamma   90.00
#
_symmetry.space_group_name_H-M   'P 1'
#
loop_
_entity.id
_entity.type
_entity.pdbx_description
1 polymer ?
#
loop_
_entity_poly.entity_id
_entity_poly.type
_entity_poly.pdbx_seq_one_letter_code
_entity_poly.pdbx_strand_id
1 'polypeptide(L)'
;MVKLFTPEYKKQCVDMVLEGKHSVTQVCKMMRVSQSALNRWRRQFLAEQQGITPTAPAISAEQREIQRLRAENEQLRSDNALLKKVSAFLLEKS
;
A
#
# COMPACT_ATOMS: atom_id res chain seq x y z
N MET A 1 -7.24 -7.83 19.16
CA MET A 1 -5.88 -7.49 18.70
C MET A 1 -5.78 -7.78 17.21
N VAL A 2 -5.57 -6.75 16.37
CA VAL A 2 -5.43 -6.93 14.92
C VAL A 2 -4.02 -7.45 14.64
N LYS A 3 -3.90 -8.65 14.05
CA LYS A 3 -2.59 -9.17 13.61
C LYS A 3 -2.10 -8.32 12.43
N LEU A 4 -1.02 -7.57 12.64
CA LEU A 4 -0.35 -6.80 11.60
C LEU A 4 0.59 -7.72 10.84
N PHE A 5 0.30 -7.95 9.56
CA PHE A 5 1.15 -8.72 8.67
C PHE A 5 1.93 -7.75 7.78
N THR A 6 3.24 -8.01 7.64
CA THR A 6 4.07 -7.25 6.71
C THR A 6 3.58 -7.47 5.28
N PRO A 7 3.67 -6.47 4.39
CA PRO A 7 3.20 -6.64 3.03
C PRO A 7 4.04 -7.68 2.24
N GLU A 8 5.30 -7.90 2.59
CA GLU A 8 6.14 -8.97 2.05
C GLU A 8 5.55 -10.34 2.39
N TYR A 9 5.12 -10.52 3.64
CA TYR A 9 4.48 -11.76 4.08
C TYR A 9 3.14 -11.99 3.38
N LYS A 10 2.34 -10.94 3.19
CA LYS A 10 1.10 -11.01 2.41
C LYS A 10 1.37 -11.42 0.96
N LYS A 11 2.40 -10.82 0.33
CA LYS A 11 2.82 -11.15 -1.04
C LYS A 11 3.22 -12.61 -1.16
N GLN A 12 4.09 -13.10 -0.27
CA GLN A 12 4.52 -14.50 -0.26
C GLN A 12 3.33 -15.48 -0.17
N CYS A 13 2.34 -15.19 0.67
CA CYS A 13 1.14 -16.03 0.79
C CYS A 13 0.32 -16.03 -0.51
N VAL A 14 0.21 -14.88 -1.17
CA VAL A 14 -0.53 -14.75 -2.43
C VAL A 14 0.20 -15.44 -3.59
N ASP A 15 1.51 -15.23 -3.72
CA ASP A 15 2.34 -15.85 -4.75
C ASP A 15 2.26 -17.39 -4.69
N MET A 16 2.30 -17.96 -3.48
CA MET A 16 2.18 -19.42 -3.28
C MET A 16 0.84 -20.00 -3.78
N VAL A 17 -0.24 -19.22 -3.69
CA VAL A 17 -1.55 -19.60 -4.22
C VAL A 17 -1.61 -19.40 -5.74
N LEU A 18 -0.99 -18.34 -6.25
CA LEU A 18 -0.99 -18.00 -7.68
C LEU A 18 -0.11 -18.94 -8.51
N GLU A 19 1.01 -19.42 -7.95
CA GLU A 19 1.87 -20.42 -8.57
C GLU A 19 1.17 -21.79 -8.78
N GLY A 20 -0.04 -21.99 -8.24
CA GLY A 20 -0.85 -23.19 -8.45
C GLY A 20 -0.33 -24.44 -7.71
N LYS A 21 0.79 -24.34 -7.00
CA LYS A 21 1.42 -25.46 -6.27
C LYS A 21 0.67 -25.85 -4.99
N HIS A 22 -0.12 -24.92 -4.42
CA HIS A 22 -0.82 -25.11 -3.17
C HIS A 22 -2.25 -24.55 -3.24
N SER A 23 -3.22 -25.32 -2.74
CA SER A 23 -4.57 -24.81 -2.54
C SER A 23 -4.62 -23.75 -1.43
N VAL A 24 -5.61 -22.86 -1.48
CA VAL A 24 -5.84 -21.82 -0.47
C VAL A 24 -5.87 -22.42 0.95
N THR A 25 -6.49 -23.59 1.12
CA THR A 25 -6.59 -24.28 2.41
C THR A 25 -5.22 -24.77 2.92
N GLN A 26 -4.36 -25.27 2.03
CA GLN A 26 -3.00 -25.70 2.39
C GLN A 26 -2.15 -24.50 2.80
N VAL A 27 -2.20 -23.40 2.04
CA VAL A 27 -1.47 -22.16 2.39
C VAL A 27 -1.95 -21.59 3.72
N CYS A 28 -3.26 -21.58 3.97
CA CYS A 28 -3.81 -21.14 5.26
C CYS A 28 -3.28 -21.95 6.44
N LYS A 29 -3.19 -23.28 6.31
CA LYS A 29 -2.64 -24.15 7.36
C LYS A 29 -1.15 -23.93 7.56
N MET A 30 -0.38 -23.86 6.47
CA MET A 30 1.08 -23.71 6.53
C MET A 30 1.50 -22.35 7.07
N MET A 31 0.86 -21.29 6.60
CA MET A 31 1.18 -19.91 6.99
C MET A 31 0.44 -19.47 8.26
N ARG A 32 -0.50 -20.28 8.78
CA ARG A 32 -1.34 -19.94 9.95
C ARG A 32 -2.16 -18.65 9.74
N VAL A 33 -2.67 -18.47 8.53
CA VAL A 33 -3.52 -17.33 8.14
C VAL A 33 -4.95 -17.77 7.88
N SER A 34 -5.92 -16.91 8.17
CA SER A 34 -7.32 -17.21 7.88
C SER A 34 -7.59 -17.15 6.37
N GLN A 35 -8.49 -18.01 5.89
CA GLN A 35 -8.88 -18.06 4.49
C GLN A 35 -9.47 -16.72 4.01
N SER A 36 -10.25 -16.06 4.86
CA SER A 36 -10.82 -14.74 4.57
C SER A 36 -9.74 -13.67 4.38
N ALA A 37 -8.67 -13.71 5.18
CA ALA A 37 -7.54 -12.78 5.03
C ALA A 37 -6.78 -13.03 3.72
N LEU A 38 -6.46 -14.30 3.43
CA LEU A 38 -5.75 -14.69 2.21
C LEU A 38 -6.54 -14.31 0.94
N ASN A 39 -7.85 -14.55 0.93
CA ASN A 39 -8.72 -14.14 -0.19
C ASN A 39 -8.80 -12.62 -0.35
N ARG A 40 -8.73 -11.85 0.75
CA ARG A 40 -8.67 -10.38 0.69
C ARG A 40 -7.34 -9.92 0.09
N TRP A 41 -6.22 -10.47 0.54
CA TRP A 41 -4.89 -10.13 0.01
C TRP A 41 -4.75 -10.50 -1.46
N ARG A 42 -5.28 -11.65 -1.88
CA ARG A 42 -5.30 -12.05 -3.30
C ARG A 42 -6.04 -11.04 -4.16
N ARG A 43 -7.25 -10.63 -3.74
CA ARG A 43 -8.03 -9.61 -4.46
C ARG A 43 -7.30 -8.27 -4.52
N GLN A 44 -6.71 -7.85 -3.41
CA GLN A 44 -5.93 -6.61 -3.35
C GLN A 44 -4.72 -6.68 -4.29
N PHE A 45 -3.95 -7.76 -4.25
CA PHE A 45 -2.78 -7.93 -5.11
C PHE A 45 -3.14 -7.93 -6.59
N LEU A 46 -4.22 -8.61 -6.99
CA LEU A 46 -4.69 -8.58 -8.38
C LEU A 46 -5.13 -7.18 -8.83
N ALA A 47 -5.79 -6.41 -7.96
CA ALA A 47 -6.13 -5.02 -8.25
C ALA A 47 -4.88 -4.14 -8.39
N GLU A 48 -3.89 -4.33 -7.52
CA GLU A 48 -2.60 -3.64 -7.59
C GLU A 48 -1.85 -3.93 -8.90
N GLN A 49 -1.89 -5.18 -9.40
CA GLN A 49 -1.34 -5.57 -10.70
C GLN A 49 -2.07 -4.92 -11.89
N GLN A 50 -3.33 -4.51 -11.71
CA GLN A 50 -4.09 -3.74 -12.68
C GLN A 50 -3.84 -2.22 -12.56
N GLY A 51 -2.88 -1.80 -11.73
CA GLY A 51 -2.55 -0.40 -11.51
C GLY A 51 -3.44 0.31 -10.48
N ILE A 52 -4.34 -0.40 -9.80
CA ILE A 52 -5.23 0.19 -8.80
C ILE A 52 -4.47 0.35 -7.49
N THR A 53 -4.11 1.59 -7.15
CA THR A 53 -3.48 1.91 -5.86
C THR A 53 -4.49 1.77 -4.72
N PRO A 54 -4.26 0.91 -3.73
CA PRO A 54 -5.15 0.78 -2.59
C PRO A 54 -5.05 1.99 -1.66
N THR A 55 -6.08 2.22 -0.83
CA THR A 55 -6.01 3.14 0.31
C THR A 55 -5.25 2.51 1.49
N ALA A 56 -5.36 1.18 1.64
CA ALA A 56 -4.62 0.42 2.64
C ALA A 56 -3.14 0.25 2.21
N PRO A 57 -2.23 -0.12 3.14
CA PRO A 57 -0.84 -0.39 2.78
C PRO A 57 -0.72 -1.38 1.62
N ALA A 58 -0.06 -0.95 0.55
CA ALA A 58 0.10 -1.74 -0.65
C ALA A 58 0.93 -3.02 -0.42
N ILE A 59 0.53 -4.10 -1.09
CA ILE A 59 1.22 -5.40 -1.02
C ILE A 59 2.42 -5.40 -1.98
N SER A 60 2.22 -4.94 -3.21
CA SER A 60 3.25 -4.75 -4.23
C SER A 60 4.19 -3.61 -3.86
N ALA A 61 5.49 -3.83 -4.09
CA ALA A 61 6.53 -2.82 -3.86
C ALA A 61 6.32 -1.57 -4.71
N GLU A 62 5.90 -1.76 -5.97
CA GLU A 62 5.59 -0.66 -6.88
C GLU A 62 4.47 0.23 -6.34
N GLN A 63 3.34 -0.36 -5.95
CA GLN A 63 2.21 0.39 -5.41
C GLN A 63 2.52 1.04 -4.07
N ARG A 64 3.46 0.48 -3.30
CA ARG A 64 3.97 1.10 -2.07
C ARG A 64 4.79 2.34 -2.37
N GLU A 65 5.63 2.29 -3.40
CA GLU A 65 6.39 3.46 -3.84
C GLU A 65 5.45 4.54 -4.38
N ILE A 66 4.41 4.16 -5.14
CA ILE A 66 3.37 5.11 -5.58
C ILE A 66 2.71 5.81 -4.39
N GLN A 67 2.37 5.06 -3.33
CA GLN A 67 1.80 5.66 -2.11
C GLN A 67 2.77 6.64 -1.44
N ARG A 68 4.04 6.24 -1.30
CA ARG A 68 5.09 7.08 -0.71
C ARG A 68 5.27 8.38 -1.49
N LEU A 69 5.42 8.28 -2.81
CA LEU A 69 5.60 9.42 -3.69
C LEU A 69 4.39 10.36 -3.67
N ARG A 70 3.16 9.82 -3.58
CA ARG A 70 1.95 10.65 -3.43
C ARG A 70 1.95 11.43 -2.12
N ALA A 71 2.32 10.79 -1.01
CA ALA A 71 2.41 11.46 0.29
C ALA A 71 3.49 12.55 0.30
N GLU A 72 4.65 12.28 -0.29
CA GLU A 72 5.73 13.28 -0.43
C GLU A 72 5.30 14.45 -1.31
N ASN A 73 4.61 14.19 -2.44
CA ASN A 73 4.12 15.25 -3.31
C ASN A 73 3.09 16.15 -2.61
N GLU A 74 2.20 15.57 -1.81
CA GLU A 74 1.20 16.30 -1.02
C GLU A 74 1.87 17.20 0.02
N GLN A 75 2.89 16.68 0.71
CA GLN A 75 3.68 17.46 1.66
C GLN A 75 4.37 18.64 0.97
N LEU A 76 5.08 18.38 -0.13
CA LEU A 76 5.79 19.42 -0.89
C LEU A 76 4.85 20.49 -1.45
N ARG A 77 3.62 20.12 -1.85
CA ARG A 77 2.59 21.06 -2.28
C ARG A 77 2.13 21.95 -1.13
N SER A 78 1.93 21.37 0.04
CA SER A 78 1.52 22.10 1.24
C SER A 78 2.61 23.08 1.68
N ASP A 79 3.86 22.65 1.67
CA ASP A 79 5.02 23.49 2.00
C ASP A 79 5.17 24.63 0.99
N ASN A 80 5.05 24.35 -0.31
CA ASN A 80 5.04 25.39 -1.34
C ASN A 80 3.91 26.40 -1.15
N ALA A 81 2.70 25.93 -0.81
CA ALA A 81 1.57 26.81 -0.58
C ALA A 81 1.80 27.72 0.64
N LEU A 82 2.41 27.19 1.70
CA LEU A 82 2.78 27.97 2.88
C LEU A 82 3.85 29.02 2.54
N LEU A 83 4.93 28.61 1.86
CA LEU A 83 6.01 29.50 1.44
C LEU A 83 5.49 30.67 0.60
N LYS A 84 4.63 30.39 -0.39
CA LYS A 84 4.00 31.44 -1.22
C LYS A 84 3.19 32.44 -0.40
N LYS A 85 2.42 31.96 0.60
CA LYS A 85 1.65 32.83 1.49
C LYS A 85 2.56 33.72 2.33
N VAL A 86 3.65 33.16 2.88
CA VAL A 86 4.64 33.93 3.66
C VAL A 86 5.32 34.97 2.77
N SER A 87 5.75 34.62 1.57
CA SER A 87 6.36 35.56 0.62
C SER A 87 5.41 36.71 0.28
N ALA A 88 4.14 36.43 0.01
CA ALA A 88 3.14 37.46 -0.27
C ALA A 88 2.93 38.39 0.93
N PHE A 89 2.85 37.84 2.14
CA PHE A 89 2.73 38.63 3.36
C PHE A 89 3.94 39.55 3.61
N LEU A 90 5.16 39.04 3.38
CA LEU A 90 6.38 39.85 3.54
C LEU A 90 6.45 41.00 2.53
N LEU A 91 6.00 40.78 1.29
CA LEU A 91 5.93 41.83 0.28
C LEU A 91 4.87 42.89 0.59
N GLU A 92 3.76 42.52 1.25
CA GLU A 92 2.73 43.48 1.69
C GLU A 92 3.21 44.36 2.85
N LYS A 93 4.09 43.84 3.71
CA LYS A 93 4.60 44.54 4.90
C LYS A 93 5.93 45.27 4.69
N SER A 94 6.53 45.15 3.51
CA SER A 94 7.73 45.87 3.08
C SER A 94 7.39 47.16 2.35
#